data_AF-A0A2E2CZS7-F1
#
_entry.id   AF-A0A2E2CZS7-F1
#
_cell.length_a   1.000
_cell.length_b   1.000
_cell.length_c   1.000
_cell.angle_alpha   90.00
_cell.angle_beta   90.00
_cell.angle_gamma   90.00
#
_symmetry.space_group_name_H-M   'P 1'
#
loop_
_entity.id
_entity.type
_entity.pdbx_description
1 polymer ?
#
loop_
_entity_poly.entity_id
_entity_poly.type
_entity_poly.pdbx_seq_one_letter_code
_entity_poly.pdbx_strand_id
1 'polypeptide(L)'
;MSLTDSTVIQLKLAQIEGEESAPSACLTAMRVYHDLLLSMCDRLECIADTLPVPLNTAECQVVTQDLLPSMTASHHFEENRFFRDARLILNGGRALDDAIARLCEEHREDQFFAEEICEEMRSLITGGNQRNAEVTGYMLRGFFGQMRRHIAFERDFLYIPMTQKLVNL
;
A
#
# COMPACT_ATOMS: atom_id res chain seq x y z
N MET A 1 8.97 20.89 -12.76
CA MET A 1 8.40 19.58 -12.38
C MET A 1 8.46 19.52 -10.87
N SER A 2 7.33 19.71 -10.18
CA SER A 2 7.27 19.58 -8.72
C SER A 2 7.33 18.10 -8.38
N LEU A 3 8.12 17.70 -7.38
CA LEU A 3 8.02 16.36 -6.82
C LEU A 3 6.61 16.19 -6.26
N THR A 4 5.96 15.05 -6.52
CA THR A 4 4.71 14.69 -5.85
C THR A 4 5.01 14.32 -4.39
N ASP A 5 4.02 14.41 -3.50
CA ASP A 5 4.19 13.94 -2.11
C ASP A 5 4.63 12.47 -2.07
N SER A 6 4.12 11.64 -2.99
CA SER A 6 4.58 10.27 -3.20
C SER A 6 6.09 10.19 -3.51
N THR A 7 6.61 11.04 -4.40
CA THR A 7 8.05 11.02 -4.76
C THR A 7 8.94 11.41 -3.58
N VAL A 8 8.52 12.39 -2.77
CA VAL A 8 9.25 12.81 -1.56
C VAL A 8 9.23 11.70 -0.51
N ILE A 9 8.10 11.02 -0.35
CA ILE A 9 7.96 9.88 0.56
C ILE A 9 8.86 8.72 0.12
N GLN A 10 8.89 8.38 -1.18
CA GLN A 10 9.75 7.32 -1.71
C GLN A 10 11.24 7.60 -1.51
N LEU A 11 11.68 8.86 -1.69
CA LEU A 11 13.07 9.25 -1.40
C LEU A 11 13.41 9.10 0.10
N LYS A 12 12.46 9.46 0.97
CA LYS A 12 12.64 9.32 2.42
C LYS A 12 12.65 7.85 2.85
N LEU A 13 11.83 7.01 2.23
CA LEU A 13 11.80 5.56 2.44
C LEU A 13 13.13 4.93 2.03
N ALA A 14 13.63 5.22 0.83
CA ALA A 14 14.94 4.73 0.36
C ALA A 14 16.09 5.11 1.31
N GLN A 15 16.02 6.30 1.92
CA GLN A 15 17.01 6.73 2.92
C GLN A 15 16.91 5.94 4.24
N ILE A 16 15.69 5.68 4.74
CA ILE A 16 15.46 4.89 5.96
C ILE A 16 15.84 3.42 5.71
N GLU A 17 15.59 2.90 4.51
CA GLU A 17 15.93 1.54 4.11
C GLU A 17 17.44 1.31 4.02
N GLY A 18 18.20 2.32 3.56
CA GLY A 18 19.66 2.29 3.52
C GLY A 18 20.34 2.32 4.89
N GLU A 19 19.61 2.62 5.97
CA GLU A 19 20.09 2.48 7.35
C GLU A 19 19.92 1.02 7.80
N GLU A 20 20.85 0.18 7.36
CA GLU A 20 20.70 -1.28 7.29
C GLU A 20 20.73 -2.06 8.62
N SER A 21 20.77 -1.44 9.82
CA SER A 21 21.11 -2.21 11.04
C SER A 21 20.18 -2.12 12.25
N ALA A 22 19.22 -1.18 12.31
CA ALA A 22 18.39 -1.03 13.52
C ALA A 22 16.95 -1.56 13.33
N PRO A 23 16.45 -2.46 14.22
CA PRO A 23 15.05 -2.88 14.25
C PRO A 23 14.05 -1.71 14.32
N SER A 24 14.43 -0.60 14.96
CA SER A 24 13.61 0.62 15.02
C SER A 24 13.48 1.34 13.68
N ALA A 25 14.50 1.27 12.82
CA ALA A 25 14.43 1.82 11.46
C ALA A 25 13.47 1.01 10.58
N CYS A 26 13.48 -0.32 10.73
CA CYS A 26 12.53 -1.22 10.05
C CYS A 26 11.07 -0.88 10.40
N LEU A 27 10.73 -0.77 11.68
CA LEU A 27 9.38 -0.37 12.10
C LEU A 27 9.04 1.06 11.65
N THR A 28 10.00 1.99 11.69
CA THR A 28 9.75 3.35 11.22
C THR A 28 9.42 3.38 9.72
N ALA A 29 10.15 2.63 8.90
CA ALA A 29 9.86 2.48 7.47
C ALA A 29 8.49 1.83 7.25
N MET A 30 8.19 0.73 7.94
CA MET A 30 6.90 0.05 7.80
C MET A 30 5.72 0.98 8.11
N ARG A 31 5.82 1.79 9.17
CA ARG A 31 4.78 2.78 9.49
C ARG A 31 4.60 3.80 8.37
N VAL A 32 5.70 4.28 7.78
CA VAL A 32 5.64 5.25 6.67
C VAL A 32 4.99 4.62 5.43
N TYR A 33 5.29 3.36 5.12
CA TYR A 33 4.62 2.62 4.04
C TYR A 33 3.12 2.45 4.29
N HIS A 34 2.73 2.03 5.49
CA HIS A 34 1.31 1.95 5.85
C HIS A 34 0.60 3.30 5.73
N ASP A 35 1.19 4.37 6.22
CA ASP A 35 0.59 5.70 6.15
C ASP A 35 0.48 6.20 4.69
N LEU A 36 1.46 5.89 3.85
CA LEU A 36 1.42 6.15 2.41
C LEU A 36 0.25 5.41 1.74
N LEU A 37 0.11 4.10 1.97
CA LEU A 37 -0.94 3.30 1.35
C LEU A 37 -2.34 3.64 1.90
N LEU A 38 -2.46 3.98 3.19
CA LEU A 38 -3.72 4.47 3.76
C LEU A 38 -4.13 5.82 3.16
N SER A 39 -3.19 6.75 2.99
CA SER A 39 -3.44 8.01 2.29
C SER A 39 -3.88 7.76 0.84
N MET A 40 -3.26 6.79 0.14
CA MET A 40 -3.71 6.37 -1.19
C MET A 40 -5.16 5.83 -1.16
N CYS A 41 -5.51 5.01 -0.16
CA CYS A 41 -6.88 4.52 0.02
C CYS A 41 -7.90 5.65 0.20
N ASP A 42 -7.56 6.68 0.99
CA ASP A 42 -8.43 7.84 1.21
C ASP A 42 -8.66 8.63 -0.09
N ARG A 43 -7.63 8.77 -0.92
CA ARG A 43 -7.71 9.42 -2.24
C ARG A 43 -8.59 8.62 -3.21
N LEU A 44 -8.40 7.30 -3.26
CA LEU A 44 -9.22 6.38 -4.07
C LEU A 44 -10.69 6.42 -3.64
N GLU A 45 -10.96 6.46 -2.33
CA GLU A 45 -12.32 6.57 -1.79
C GLU A 45 -12.98 7.90 -2.17
N CYS A 46 -12.25 9.02 -2.04
CA CYS A 46 -12.74 10.33 -2.47
C CYS A 46 -13.10 10.36 -3.96
N ILE A 47 -12.28 9.73 -4.82
CA ILE A 47 -12.61 9.56 -6.24
C ILE A 47 -13.88 8.70 -6.39
N ALA A 48 -13.95 7.54 -5.75
CA ALA A 48 -15.10 6.63 -5.86
C ALA A 48 -16.42 7.25 -5.37
N ASP A 49 -16.37 8.14 -4.38
CA ASP A 49 -17.53 8.86 -3.84
C ASP A 49 -18.03 10.01 -4.74
N THR A 50 -17.19 10.49 -5.66
CA THR A 50 -17.52 11.60 -6.58
C THR A 50 -17.95 11.15 -7.96
N LEU A 51 -17.78 9.87 -8.30
CA LEU A 51 -18.27 9.30 -9.56
C LEU A 51 -19.81 9.15 -9.55
N PRO A 52 -20.50 9.35 -10.70
CA PRO A 52 -19.94 9.51 -12.04
C PRO A 52 -19.63 10.95 -12.50
N VAL A 53 -19.95 12.00 -11.72
CA VAL A 53 -19.71 13.41 -12.10
C VAL A 53 -19.69 14.34 -10.86
N PRO A 54 -18.78 15.35 -10.78
CA PRO A 54 -17.69 15.70 -11.70
C PRO A 54 -16.34 15.06 -11.34
N LEU A 55 -15.65 14.56 -12.38
CA LEU A 55 -14.32 13.95 -12.29
C LEU A 55 -13.22 15.00 -12.04
N ASN A 56 -12.43 14.83 -10.98
CA ASN A 56 -11.18 15.56 -10.81
C ASN A 56 -10.05 14.87 -11.58
N THR A 57 -9.87 15.24 -12.85
CA THR A 57 -8.88 14.61 -13.75
C THR A 57 -7.45 14.70 -13.21
N ALA A 58 -7.08 15.82 -12.58
CA ALA A 58 -5.74 16.00 -12.04
C ALA A 58 -5.46 15.00 -10.91
N GLU A 59 -6.41 14.84 -9.99
CA GLU A 59 -6.29 13.88 -8.89
C GLU A 59 -6.29 12.44 -9.40
N CYS A 60 -7.15 12.12 -10.38
CA CYS A 60 -7.18 10.79 -11.00
C CYS A 60 -5.84 10.47 -11.68
N GLN A 61 -5.22 11.44 -12.37
CA GLN A 61 -3.90 11.26 -12.99
C GLN A 61 -2.82 10.97 -11.96
N VAL A 62 -2.77 11.72 -10.86
CA VAL A 62 -1.77 11.51 -9.80
C VAL A 62 -1.94 10.12 -9.17
N VAL A 63 -3.16 9.76 -8.77
CA VAL A 63 -3.43 8.44 -8.17
C VAL A 63 -3.07 7.30 -9.14
N THR A 64 -3.44 7.42 -10.42
CA THR A 64 -3.11 6.43 -11.46
C THR A 64 -1.60 6.27 -11.66
N GLN A 65 -0.84 7.35 -11.52
CA GLN A 65 0.61 7.33 -11.69
C GLN A 65 1.31 6.74 -10.45
N ASP A 66 0.77 6.99 -9.26
CA ASP A 66 1.44 6.69 -8.00
C ASP A 66 1.02 5.35 -7.37
N LEU A 67 -0.17 4.81 -7.69
CA LEU A 67 -0.74 3.63 -7.03
C LEU A 67 0.17 2.41 -7.12
N LEU A 68 0.41 1.91 -8.33
CA LEU A 68 1.20 0.70 -8.54
C LEU A 68 2.66 0.85 -8.05
N PRO A 69 3.39 1.95 -8.33
CA PRO A 69 4.72 2.15 -7.77
C PRO A 69 4.76 2.15 -6.24
N SER A 70 3.78 2.76 -5.58
CA SER A 70 3.72 2.82 -4.11
C SER A 70 3.52 1.44 -3.49
N MET A 71 2.62 0.63 -4.08
CA MET A 71 2.39 -0.75 -3.63
C MET A 71 3.60 -1.64 -3.85
N THR A 72 4.18 -1.59 -5.05
CA THR A 72 5.37 -2.39 -5.37
C THR A 72 6.52 -2.07 -4.41
N ALA A 73 6.72 -0.80 -4.06
CA ALA A 73 7.71 -0.41 -3.08
C ALA A 73 7.41 -0.97 -1.67
N SER A 74 6.17 -0.89 -1.20
CA SER A 74 5.75 -1.44 0.10
C SER A 74 5.95 -2.94 0.18
N HIS A 75 5.39 -3.69 -0.77
CA HIS A 75 5.49 -5.15 -0.80
C HIS A 75 6.95 -5.60 -0.93
N HIS A 76 7.77 -4.89 -1.72
CA HIS A 76 9.19 -5.19 -1.83
C HIS A 76 9.92 -4.98 -0.50
N PHE A 77 9.64 -3.89 0.22
CA PHE A 77 10.21 -3.67 1.56
C PHE A 77 9.79 -4.76 2.54
N GLU A 78 8.49 -5.10 2.52
CA GLU A 78 7.91 -6.12 3.38
C GLU A 78 8.61 -7.47 3.19
N GLU A 79 8.69 -7.93 1.95
CA GLU A 79 9.22 -9.23 1.58
C GLU A 79 10.73 -9.35 1.80
N ASN A 80 11.50 -8.28 1.54
CA ASN A 80 12.95 -8.32 1.65
C ASN A 80 13.48 -8.05 3.06
N ARG A 81 12.76 -7.24 3.85
CA ARG A 81 13.23 -6.78 5.17
C ARG A 81 12.21 -7.02 6.28
N PHE A 82 11.01 -6.47 6.20
CA PHE A 82 10.07 -6.50 7.33
C PHE A 82 9.74 -7.92 7.79
N PHE A 83 9.43 -8.83 6.86
CA PHE A 83 9.09 -10.22 7.17
C PHE A 83 10.29 -11.03 7.68
N ARG A 84 11.52 -10.66 7.28
CA ARG A 84 12.74 -11.25 7.85
C ARG A 84 12.87 -10.82 9.32
N ASP A 85 12.75 -9.51 9.59
CA ASP A 85 12.90 -8.96 10.93
C ASP A 85 11.77 -9.45 11.86
N ALA A 86 10.55 -9.59 11.34
CA ALA A 86 9.42 -10.17 12.07
C ALA A 86 9.74 -11.58 12.59
N ARG A 87 10.32 -12.44 11.73
CA ARG A 87 10.75 -13.80 12.14
C ARG A 87 11.78 -13.76 13.27
N LEU A 88 12.76 -12.87 13.15
CA LEU A 88 13.84 -12.72 14.15
C LEU A 88 13.33 -12.17 15.48
N ILE A 89 12.52 -11.11 15.47
CA ILE A 89 12.08 -10.40 16.67
C ILE A 89 10.99 -11.18 17.41
N LEU A 90 10.07 -11.80 16.68
CA LEU A 90 8.95 -12.54 17.28
C LEU A 90 9.35 -13.96 17.71
N ASN A 91 10.56 -14.42 17.37
CA ASN A 91 10.97 -15.83 17.48
C ASN A 91 9.92 -16.75 16.84
N GLY A 92 9.49 -16.41 15.63
CA GLY A 92 8.37 -17.05 14.97
C GLY A 92 8.62 -18.51 14.60
N GLY A 93 7.55 -19.30 14.60
CA GLY A 93 7.53 -20.66 14.08
C GLY A 93 6.55 -20.79 12.91
N ARG A 94 6.12 -22.02 12.60
CA ARG A 94 5.27 -22.35 11.45
C ARG A 94 4.06 -21.42 11.25
N ALA A 95 3.35 -21.04 12.32
CA ALA A 95 2.19 -20.18 12.20
C ALA A 95 2.52 -18.76 11.67
N LEU A 96 3.69 -18.21 12.02
CA LEU A 96 4.15 -16.94 11.46
C LEU A 96 4.54 -17.10 9.99
N ASP A 97 5.23 -18.20 9.66
CA ASP A 97 5.63 -18.47 8.28
C ASP A 97 4.41 -18.68 7.36
N ASP A 98 3.38 -19.37 7.84
CA ASP A 98 2.12 -19.57 7.10
C ASP A 98 1.39 -18.23 6.89
N ALA A 99 1.38 -17.34 7.90
CA ALA A 99 0.80 -16.01 7.78
C ALA A 99 1.55 -15.13 6.78
N ILE A 100 2.89 -15.13 6.82
CA ILE A 100 3.73 -14.40 5.86
C ILE A 100 3.54 -14.95 4.44
N ALA A 101 3.50 -16.28 4.28
CA ALA A 101 3.29 -16.89 2.98
C ALA A 101 1.93 -16.49 2.36
N ARG A 102 0.89 -16.39 3.20
CA ARG A 102 -0.41 -15.88 2.78
C ARG A 102 -0.32 -14.40 2.36
N LEU A 103 0.35 -13.54 3.12
CA LEU A 103 0.53 -12.13 2.75
C LEU A 103 1.24 -11.98 1.40
N CYS A 104 2.31 -12.74 1.16
CA CYS A 104 2.99 -12.72 -0.14
C CYS A 104 2.13 -13.20 -1.31
N GLU A 105 1.13 -14.04 -1.06
CA GLU A 105 0.16 -14.42 -2.11
C GLU A 105 -0.84 -13.29 -2.35
N GLU A 106 -1.38 -12.69 -1.27
CA GLU A 106 -2.26 -11.53 -1.34
C GLU A 106 -1.58 -10.35 -2.07
N HIS A 107 -0.27 -10.14 -1.88
CA HIS A 107 0.51 -9.11 -2.60
C HIS A 107 0.43 -9.25 -4.12
N ARG A 108 0.40 -10.48 -4.63
CA ARG A 108 0.30 -10.73 -6.08
C ARG A 108 -1.06 -10.32 -6.59
N GLU A 109 -2.12 -10.75 -5.89
CA GLU A 109 -3.50 -10.41 -6.22
C GLU A 109 -3.73 -8.89 -6.16
N ASP A 110 -3.20 -8.24 -5.13
CA ASP A 110 -3.27 -6.80 -4.93
C ASP A 110 -2.57 -6.04 -6.07
N GLN A 111 -1.41 -6.50 -6.53
CA GLN A 111 -0.69 -5.90 -7.66
C GLN A 111 -1.48 -6.02 -8.97
N PHE A 112 -2.02 -7.20 -9.29
CA PHE A 112 -2.85 -7.37 -10.48
C PHE A 112 -4.08 -6.47 -10.45
N PHE A 113 -4.76 -6.37 -9.30
CA PHE A 113 -5.95 -5.53 -9.20
C PHE A 113 -5.60 -4.03 -9.31
N ALA A 114 -4.45 -3.60 -8.78
CA ALA A 114 -3.96 -2.24 -8.94
C ALA A 114 -3.65 -1.89 -10.41
N GLU A 115 -3.09 -2.83 -11.18
CA GLU A 115 -2.87 -2.68 -12.62
C GLU A 115 -4.19 -2.45 -13.36
N GLU A 116 -5.20 -3.30 -13.11
CA GLU A 116 -6.54 -3.16 -13.70
C GLU A 116 -7.20 -1.82 -13.35
N ILE A 117 -7.09 -1.39 -12.09
CA ILE A 117 -7.59 -0.08 -11.66
C ILE A 117 -6.90 1.06 -12.41
N CYS A 118 -5.59 0.98 -12.59
CA CYS A 118 -4.86 1.99 -13.32
C CYS A 118 -5.30 2.06 -14.78
N GLU A 119 -5.60 0.93 -15.43
CA GLU A 119 -6.14 0.90 -16.78
C GLU A 119 -7.53 1.53 -16.88
N GLU A 120 -8.44 1.16 -15.99
CA GLU A 120 -9.80 1.72 -15.95
C GLU A 120 -9.79 3.22 -15.64
N MET A 121 -8.92 3.65 -14.73
CA MET A 121 -8.73 5.07 -14.42
C MET A 121 -8.21 5.86 -15.65
N ARG A 122 -7.26 5.31 -16.41
CA ARG A 122 -6.79 5.94 -17.66
C ARG A 122 -7.91 6.05 -18.69
N SER A 123 -8.69 4.99 -18.85
CA SER A 123 -9.87 4.98 -19.72
C SER A 123 -10.84 6.10 -19.34
N LEU A 124 -11.15 6.21 -18.05
CA LEU A 124 -12.02 7.25 -17.50
C LEU A 124 -11.46 8.67 -17.76
N ILE A 125 -10.17 8.90 -17.54
CA ILE A 125 -9.48 10.17 -17.78
C ILE A 125 -9.55 10.60 -19.26
N THR A 126 -9.48 9.66 -20.20
CA THR A 126 -9.46 9.94 -21.64
C THR A 126 -10.84 10.17 -22.29
N GLY A 127 -11.90 10.22 -21.48
CA GLY A 127 -13.27 10.47 -21.97
C GLY A 127 -14.20 9.27 -21.87
N GLY A 128 -14.02 8.41 -20.86
CA GLY A 128 -14.93 7.31 -20.56
C GLY A 128 -16.38 7.77 -20.33
N ASN A 129 -17.35 6.88 -20.56
CA ASN A 129 -18.77 7.18 -20.38
C ASN A 129 -19.24 6.90 -18.93
N GLN A 130 -20.53 7.13 -18.65
CA GLN A 130 -21.10 6.88 -17.32
C GLN A 130 -20.92 5.43 -16.83
N ARG A 131 -21.05 4.44 -17.72
CA ARG A 131 -20.83 3.03 -17.36
C ARG A 131 -19.37 2.78 -16.98
N ASN A 132 -18.40 3.43 -17.64
CA ASN A 132 -17.00 3.37 -17.21
C ASN A 132 -16.87 3.90 -15.78
N ALA A 133 -17.46 5.05 -15.48
CA ALA A 133 -17.39 5.66 -14.14
C ALA A 133 -18.01 4.77 -13.04
N GLU A 134 -19.15 4.11 -13.30
CA GLU A 134 -19.78 3.19 -12.34
C GLU A 134 -18.89 1.96 -12.07
N VAL A 135 -18.31 1.37 -13.13
CA VAL A 135 -17.39 0.23 -13.01
C VAL A 135 -16.12 0.64 -12.26
N THR A 136 -15.51 1.77 -12.62
CA THR A 136 -14.33 2.30 -11.92
C THR A 136 -14.64 2.52 -10.44
N GLY A 137 -15.77 3.17 -10.10
CA GLY A 137 -16.18 3.39 -8.72
C GLY A 137 -16.35 2.10 -7.92
N TYR A 138 -16.92 1.06 -8.52
CA TYR A 138 -17.03 -0.27 -7.91
C TYR A 138 -15.65 -0.90 -7.64
N MET A 139 -14.76 -0.87 -8.62
CA MET A 139 -13.40 -1.43 -8.48
C MET A 139 -12.59 -0.71 -7.40
N LEU A 140 -12.64 0.63 -7.39
CA LEU A 140 -11.98 1.44 -6.37
C LEU A 140 -12.44 1.05 -4.96
N ARG A 141 -13.75 0.87 -4.75
CA ARG A 141 -14.33 0.45 -3.45
C ARG A 141 -13.90 -0.94 -3.00
N GLY A 142 -13.81 -1.88 -3.94
CA GLY A 142 -13.26 -3.20 -3.65
C GLY A 142 -11.81 -3.08 -3.15
N PHE A 143 -11.01 -2.34 -3.90
CA PHE A 143 -9.58 -2.22 -3.69
C PHE A 143 -9.21 -1.47 -2.41
N PHE A 144 -9.68 -0.24 -2.18
CA PHE A 144 -9.30 0.48 -0.97
C PHE A 144 -9.79 -0.25 0.29
N GLY A 145 -10.92 -0.95 0.19
CA GLY A 145 -11.47 -1.75 1.28
C GLY A 145 -10.60 -2.97 1.60
N GLN A 146 -10.07 -3.65 0.58
CA GLN A 146 -9.17 -4.79 0.77
C GLN A 146 -7.81 -4.34 1.33
N MET A 147 -7.24 -3.27 0.77
CA MET A 147 -5.93 -2.76 1.18
C MET A 147 -5.92 -2.28 2.63
N ARG A 148 -6.99 -1.61 3.08
CA ARG A 148 -7.14 -1.25 4.49
C ARG A 148 -7.20 -2.48 5.41
N ARG A 149 -7.84 -3.58 4.99
CA ARG A 149 -7.87 -4.83 5.77
C ARG A 149 -6.53 -5.54 5.77
N HIS A 150 -5.81 -5.52 4.65
CA HIS A 150 -4.46 -6.04 4.54
C HIS A 150 -3.53 -5.32 5.54
N ILE A 151 -3.47 -3.99 5.48
CA ILE A 151 -2.68 -3.16 6.41
C ILE A 151 -3.08 -3.38 7.86
N ALA A 152 -4.39 -3.49 8.16
CA ALA A 152 -4.86 -3.78 9.51
C ALA A 152 -4.35 -5.14 10.03
N PHE A 153 -4.38 -6.17 9.19
CA PHE A 153 -3.85 -7.49 9.54
C PHE A 153 -2.34 -7.43 9.83
N GLU A 154 -1.56 -6.79 8.97
CA GLU A 154 -0.12 -6.61 9.18
C GLU A 154 0.18 -5.84 10.47
N ARG A 155 -0.60 -4.78 10.74
CA ARG A 155 -0.46 -3.98 11.95
C ARG A 155 -0.68 -4.81 13.21
N ASP A 156 -1.79 -5.54 13.24
CA ASP A 156 -2.21 -6.30 14.41
C ASP A 156 -1.35 -7.54 14.64
N PHE A 157 -0.93 -8.22 13.57
CA PHE A 157 -0.28 -9.53 13.67
C PHE A 157 1.26 -9.46 13.64
N LEU A 158 1.84 -8.42 13.02
CA LEU A 158 3.30 -8.28 12.87
C LEU A 158 3.81 -7.02 13.56
N TYR A 159 3.36 -5.85 13.13
CA TYR A 159 3.94 -4.56 13.54
C TYR A 159 3.81 -4.29 15.04
N ILE A 160 2.61 -4.42 15.61
CA ILE A 160 2.35 -4.18 17.04
C ILE A 160 3.12 -5.20 17.91
N PRO A 161 3.05 -6.51 17.64
CA PRO A 161 3.86 -7.50 18.37
C PRO A 161 5.36 -7.23 18.31
N MET A 162 5.90 -6.83 17.14
CA MET A 162 7.32 -6.49 17.00
C MET A 162 7.68 -5.27 17.84
N THR A 163 6.84 -4.23 17.80
CA THR A 163 7.03 -3.01 18.62
C THR A 163 7.03 -3.35 20.10
N GLN A 164 6.07 -4.16 20.56
CA GLN A 164 5.99 -4.60 21.96
C GLN A 164 7.22 -5.42 22.39
N LYS A 165 7.74 -6.30 21.53
CA LYS A 165 8.96 -7.05 21.81
C LYS A 165 10.15 -6.11 21.98
N LEU A 166 10.36 -5.16 21.07
CA LEU A 166 11.51 -4.25 21.11
C LEU A 166 11.49 -3.28 22.29
N VAL A 167 10.32 -2.84 22.75
CA VAL A 167 10.20 -1.97 23.95
C VAL A 167 10.47 -2.74 25.25
N ASN A 168 10.27 -4.06 25.24
CA ASN A 168 10.45 -4.92 26.42
C ASN A 168 11.84 -5.61 26.46
N LEU A 169 12.73 -5.31 25.50
CA LEU A 169 14.14 -5.72 25.50
C LEU A 169 15.00 -4.68 26.22
#